data_AF-A0A1E4A2W3-F1
#
_entry.id   AF-A0A1E4A2W3-F1
#
_cell.length_a   1.000
_cell.length_b   1.000
_cell.length_c   1.000
_cell.angle_alpha   90.00
_cell.angle_beta   90.00
_cell.angle_gamma   90.00
#
_symmetry.space_group_name_H-M   'P 1'
#
loop_
_entity.id
_entity.type
_entity.pdbx_description
1 polymer ?
#
loop_
_entity_poly.entity_id
_entity_poly.type
_entity_poly.pdbx_seq_one_letter_code
_entity_poly.pdbx_strand_id
1 'polypeptide(L)'
;MLPEYTPPVRIWEAVAKRLDGTGIYDLPEHTPGAEIWDAIEARLENRTGRSRYLSWLSAAAAAAVFCIAGFLSFFDEERAAVRVTQEKLDERLQISVVSEVDSQYDEFMEICLAQAEICRKPDFSRLRQEFEILKQATSDLRDAAGPFNKDRVLVEEHASLELRKAEILNEMVKFI
;
A
#
# COMPACT_ATOMS: atom_id res chain seq x y z
N MET A 1 -18.58 12.36 -33.99
CA MET A 1 -18.71 13.41 -35.02
C MET A 1 -19.99 14.16 -34.73
N LEU A 2 -19.95 15.50 -34.55
CA LEU A 2 -21.18 16.30 -34.35
C LEU A 2 -21.80 16.59 -35.73
N PRO A 3 -23.14 16.52 -35.85
CA PRO A 3 -23.81 16.82 -37.11
C PRO A 3 -23.67 18.31 -37.45
N GLU A 4 -23.18 18.60 -38.65
CA GLU A 4 -23.23 19.96 -39.19
C GLU A 4 -24.67 20.28 -39.59
N TYR A 5 -25.25 21.29 -38.93
CA TYR A 5 -26.56 21.81 -39.26
C TYR A 5 -26.41 23.10 -40.07
N THR A 6 -26.52 22.99 -41.39
CA THR A 6 -26.61 24.18 -42.25
C THR A 6 -28.08 24.55 -42.42
N PRO A 7 -28.51 25.76 -42.00
CA PRO A 7 -29.89 26.17 -42.15
C PRO A 7 -30.29 26.23 -43.63
N PRO A 8 -31.50 25.77 -43.98
CA PRO A 8 -31.95 25.74 -45.37
C PRO A 8 -32.05 27.16 -45.96
N VAL A 9 -31.66 27.30 -47.23
CA VAL A 9 -31.54 28.57 -47.99
C VAL A 9 -32.76 29.50 -47.86
N ARG A 10 -33.96 28.92 -47.78
CA ARG A 10 -35.23 29.65 -47.56
C ARG A 10 -35.22 30.60 -46.35
N ILE A 11 -34.46 30.28 -45.30
CA ILE A 11 -34.37 31.13 -44.11
C ILE A 11 -33.61 32.42 -44.44
N TRP A 12 -32.51 32.29 -45.20
CA TRP A 12 -31.71 33.44 -45.63
C TRP A 12 -32.46 34.31 -46.64
N GLU A 13 -33.19 33.70 -47.57
CA GLU A 13 -34.04 34.45 -48.52
C GLU A 13 -35.15 35.23 -47.80
N ALA A 14 -35.75 34.67 -46.76
CA ALA A 14 -36.77 35.36 -45.97
C ALA A 14 -36.20 36.57 -45.22
N VAL A 15 -34.97 36.47 -44.70
CA VAL A 15 -34.27 37.59 -44.03
C VAL A 15 -33.92 38.68 -45.03
N ALA A 16 -33.33 38.32 -46.18
CA ALA A 16 -33.00 39.28 -47.24
C ALA A 16 -34.24 40.03 -47.73
N LYS A 17 -35.33 39.31 -48.00
CA LYS A 17 -36.60 39.90 -48.42
C LYS A 17 -37.19 40.86 -47.38
N ARG A 18 -36.97 40.60 -46.09
CA ARG A 18 -37.41 41.49 -44.99
C ARG A 18 -36.59 42.78 -44.95
N LEU A 19 -35.28 42.68 -45.17
CA LEU A 19 -34.36 43.81 -45.15
C LEU A 19 -34.54 44.73 -46.35
N ASP A 20 -34.79 44.17 -47.55
CA ASP A 20 -35.06 44.97 -48.76
C ASP A 20 -36.39 45.76 -48.67
N GLY A 21 -37.33 45.33 -47.80
CA GLY A 21 -38.65 45.94 -47.64
C GLY A 21 -38.71 47.10 -46.65
N THR A 22 -37.69 47.30 -45.82
CA THR A 22 -37.65 48.40 -44.83
C THR A 22 -36.59 49.39 -45.25
N GLY A 23 -36.99 50.60 -45.65
CA GLY A 23 -36.10 51.67 -46.04
C GLY A 23 -35.05 51.99 -44.96
N ILE A 24 -33.85 51.43 -45.13
CA ILE A 24 -32.67 51.67 -44.28
C ILE A 24 -32.13 53.10 -44.49
N TYR A 25 -32.65 53.84 -45.47
CA TYR A 25 -32.10 55.13 -45.89
C TYR A 25 -32.61 56.34 -45.09
N ASP A 26 -33.52 56.15 -44.14
CA ASP A 26 -34.15 57.27 -43.39
C ASP A 26 -34.11 57.01 -41.87
N LEU A 27 -32.94 56.61 -41.36
CA LEU A 27 -32.74 56.51 -39.92
C LEU A 27 -32.56 57.93 -39.34
N PRO A 28 -33.41 58.35 -38.39
CA PRO A 28 -33.24 59.63 -37.73
C PRO A 28 -31.90 59.67 -36.97
N GLU A 29 -31.09 60.68 -37.27
CA GLU A 29 -29.90 60.98 -36.48
C GLU A 29 -30.34 61.53 -35.12
N HIS A 30 -30.30 60.68 -34.11
CA HIS A 30 -30.53 61.08 -32.73
C HIS A 30 -29.20 61.44 -32.07
N THR A 31 -28.91 62.73 -31.95
CA THR A 31 -27.86 63.21 -31.05
C THR A 31 -28.45 63.44 -29.66
N PRO A 32 -27.96 62.76 -28.60
CA PRO A 32 -28.43 62.99 -27.24
C PRO A 32 -28.13 64.43 -26.80
N GLY A 33 -29.01 65.01 -25.98
CA GLY A 33 -28.81 66.33 -25.40
C GLY A 33 -27.56 66.37 -24.51
N ALA A 34 -26.90 67.54 -24.45
CA ALA A 34 -25.65 67.74 -23.71
C ALA A 34 -25.74 67.29 -22.23
N GLU A 35 -26.90 67.48 -21.61
CA GLU A 35 -27.16 67.06 -20.22
C GLU A 35 -26.98 65.55 -19.98
N ILE A 36 -27.21 64.72 -21.01
CA ILE A 36 -27.01 63.27 -20.92
C ILE A 36 -25.51 62.95 -20.84
N TRP A 37 -24.69 63.69 -21.59
CA TRP A 37 -23.23 63.54 -21.55
C TRP A 37 -22.68 63.97 -20.20
N ASP A 38 -23.12 65.12 -19.70
CA ASP A 38 -22.73 65.62 -18.37
C ASP A 38 -23.08 64.61 -17.26
N ALA A 39 -24.28 64.00 -17.34
CA ALA A 39 -24.72 62.98 -16.39
C ALA A 39 -23.91 61.67 -16.47
N ILE A 40 -23.45 61.30 -17.67
CA ILE A 40 -22.57 60.14 -17.88
C ILE A 40 -21.18 60.41 -17.30
N GLU A 41 -20.63 61.60 -17.57
CA GLU A 41 -19.30 62.02 -17.11
C GLU A 41 -19.24 62.11 -15.59
N ALA A 42 -20.25 62.73 -14.95
CA ALA A 42 -20.39 62.76 -13.50
C ALA A 42 -20.51 61.34 -12.88
N ARG A 43 -21.18 60.39 -13.56
CA ARG A 43 -21.26 58.99 -13.12
C ARG A 43 -19.95 58.23 -13.27
N LEU A 44 -19.15 58.59 -14.27
CA LEU A 44 -17.83 58.00 -14.50
C LEU A 44 -16.84 58.50 -13.44
N GLU A 45 -16.80 59.81 -13.17
CA GLU A 45 -15.96 60.38 -12.11
C GLU A 45 -16.29 59.77 -10.74
N ASN A 46 -17.57 59.65 -10.40
CA ASN A 46 -18.00 59.03 -9.14
C ASN A 46 -17.81 57.50 -9.09
N ARG A 47 -17.47 56.86 -10.22
CA ARG A 47 -17.06 55.44 -10.30
C ARG A 47 -15.54 55.25 -10.32
N THR A 48 -14.75 56.31 -10.47
CA THR A 48 -13.29 56.17 -10.46
C THR A 48 -12.76 55.97 -9.03
N GLY A 49 -12.66 54.69 -8.66
CA GLY A 49 -11.31 54.17 -8.44
C GLY A 49 -10.73 54.14 -7.03
N ARG A 50 -11.52 54.05 -5.94
CA ARG A 50 -10.92 53.70 -4.63
C ARG A 50 -11.68 52.70 -3.75
N SER A 51 -12.98 52.49 -3.97
CA SER A 51 -13.80 51.68 -3.05
C SER A 51 -13.94 50.19 -3.44
N ARG A 52 -14.05 49.84 -4.73
CA ARG A 52 -14.36 48.45 -5.15
C ARG A 52 -13.15 47.51 -5.23
N TYR A 53 -11.96 48.04 -5.52
CA TYR A 53 -10.75 47.20 -5.59
C TYR A 53 -10.31 46.73 -4.20
N LEU A 54 -10.42 47.60 -3.19
CA LEU A 54 -10.18 47.24 -1.79
C LEU A 54 -11.21 46.23 -1.24
N SER A 55 -12.49 46.34 -1.60
CA SER A 55 -13.50 45.37 -1.15
C SER A 55 -13.36 44.00 -1.82
N TRP A 56 -12.88 43.94 -3.06
CA TRP A 56 -12.56 42.68 -3.73
C TRP A 56 -11.28 42.03 -3.18
N LEU A 57 -10.27 42.82 -2.82
CA LEU A 57 -9.08 42.32 -2.14
C LEU A 57 -9.39 41.76 -0.75
N SER A 58 -10.26 42.41 0.03
CA SER A 58 -10.67 41.89 1.35
C SER A 58 -11.51 40.61 1.24
N ALA A 59 -12.38 40.51 0.24
CA ALA A 59 -13.19 39.31 0.02
C ALA A 59 -12.32 38.11 -0.42
N ALA A 60 -11.35 38.35 -1.31
CA ALA A 60 -10.40 37.31 -1.75
C ALA A 60 -9.50 36.83 -0.60
N ALA A 61 -9.02 37.73 0.25
CA ALA A 61 -8.20 37.37 1.42
C ALA A 61 -9.00 36.52 2.43
N ALA A 62 -10.26 36.87 2.72
CA ALA A 62 -11.10 36.08 3.61
C ALA A 62 -11.39 34.68 3.04
N ALA A 63 -11.71 34.58 1.74
CA ALA A 63 -11.93 33.31 1.07
C ALA A 63 -10.66 32.42 1.08
N ALA A 64 -9.48 33.03 0.86
CA ALA A 64 -8.21 32.31 0.92
C ALA A 64 -7.93 31.75 2.33
N VAL A 65 -8.23 32.51 3.39
CA VAL A 65 -8.07 32.03 4.77
C VAL A 65 -9.01 30.85 5.07
N PHE A 66 -10.27 30.90 4.62
CA PHE A 66 -11.21 29.77 4.77
C PHE A 66 -10.78 28.55 3.95
N CYS A 67 -10.28 28.73 2.73
CA CYS A 67 -9.76 27.63 1.92
C CYS A 67 -8.49 27.02 2.53
N ILE A 68 -7.56 27.85 3.04
CA ILE A 68 -6.33 27.36 3.68
C ILE A 68 -6.67 26.65 5.00
N ALA A 69 -7.55 27.21 5.82
CA ALA A 69 -7.98 26.56 7.07
C ALA A 69 -8.72 25.23 6.80
N GLY A 70 -9.64 25.22 5.82
CA GLY A 70 -10.34 24.01 5.40
C GLY A 70 -9.40 22.96 4.80
N PHE A 71 -8.42 23.39 4.00
CA PHE A 71 -7.40 22.50 3.45
C PHE A 71 -6.52 21.93 4.56
N LEU A 72 -6.02 22.74 5.50
CA LEU A 72 -5.22 22.25 6.62
C LEU A 72 -5.99 21.28 7.51
N SER A 73 -7.29 21.52 7.76
CA SER A 73 -8.12 20.57 8.51
C SER A 73 -8.40 19.27 7.75
N PHE A 74 -8.48 19.31 6.42
CA PHE A 74 -8.68 18.10 5.59
C PHE A 74 -7.42 17.22 5.50
N PHE A 75 -6.23 17.79 5.76
CA PHE A 75 -4.96 17.05 5.77
C PHE A 75 -4.59 16.49 7.16
N ASP A 76 -5.37 16.76 8.21
CA ASP A 76 -5.12 16.23 9.57
C ASP A 76 -5.82 14.89 9.84
N GLU A 77 -6.64 14.41 8.89
CA GLU A 77 -7.42 13.19 9.07
C GLU A 77 -6.91 12.06 8.17
N GLU A 78 -6.00 11.31 8.77
CA GLU A 78 -5.70 9.88 8.59
C GLU A 78 -4.19 9.63 8.54
N ARG A 79 -3.55 9.77 9.72
CA ARG A 79 -2.67 8.67 10.13
C ARG A 79 -3.58 7.45 10.27
N ALA A 80 -3.91 6.83 9.14
CA ALA A 80 -4.56 5.53 9.11
C ALA A 80 -3.74 4.68 10.06
N ALA A 81 -4.31 4.41 11.24
CA ALA A 81 -3.70 3.54 12.21
C ALA A 81 -3.68 2.19 11.51
N VAL A 82 -2.56 1.91 10.83
CA VAL A 82 -2.33 0.64 10.16
C VAL A 82 -2.48 -0.38 11.28
N ARG A 83 -3.65 -1.03 11.33
CA ARG A 83 -3.87 -2.16 12.19
C ARG A 83 -3.02 -3.28 11.61
N VAL A 84 -1.77 -3.30 12.03
CA VAL A 84 -0.89 -4.43 11.81
C VAL A 84 -1.43 -5.54 12.71
N THR A 85 -2.32 -6.34 12.15
CA THR A 85 -2.66 -7.65 12.73
C THR A 85 -1.44 -8.53 12.54
N GLN A 86 -0.58 -8.57 13.56
CA GLN A 86 0.47 -9.57 13.64
C GLN A 86 -0.21 -10.88 14.06
N GLU A 87 -0.22 -11.86 13.16
CA GLU A 87 -0.46 -13.24 13.57
C GLU A 87 0.70 -13.63 14.50
N LYS A 88 0.37 -13.84 15.78
CA LYS A 88 1.32 -14.37 16.74
C LYS A 88 1.54 -15.83 16.36
N LEU A 89 2.65 -16.10 15.67
CA LEU A 89 3.07 -17.46 15.38
C LEU A 89 3.24 -18.20 16.69
N ASP A 90 2.54 -19.33 16.83
CA ASP A 90 2.74 -20.23 17.95
C ASP A 90 4.14 -20.83 17.81
N GLU A 91 5.04 -20.46 18.72
CA GLU A 91 6.45 -20.88 18.74
C GLU A 91 6.56 -22.41 18.82
N ARG A 92 5.53 -23.09 19.31
CA ARG A 92 5.44 -24.55 19.37
C ARG A 92 5.23 -25.23 18.02
N LEU A 93 4.77 -24.50 17.01
CA LEU A 93 4.59 -24.99 15.65
C LEU A 93 5.82 -24.75 14.77
N GLN A 94 6.88 -24.16 15.33
CA GLN A 94 8.11 -23.91 14.59
C GLN A 94 9.08 -25.07 14.80
N ILE A 95 9.59 -25.60 13.70
CA ILE A 95 10.71 -26.52 13.71
C ILE A 95 11.97 -25.72 14.06
N SER A 96 12.65 -26.08 15.16
CA SER A 96 13.86 -25.38 15.58
C SER A 96 15.01 -25.62 14.60
N VAL A 97 15.77 -24.57 14.31
CA VAL A 97 16.91 -24.65 13.36
C VAL A 97 18.07 -25.47 13.95
N VAL A 98 18.17 -25.50 15.28
CA VAL A 98 19.19 -26.23 16.03
C VAL A 98 18.48 -27.25 16.92
N SER A 99 18.82 -28.54 16.78
CA SER A 99 18.40 -29.59 17.70
C SER A 99 19.41 -29.70 18.84
N GLU A 100 18.91 -29.66 20.08
CA GLU A 100 19.71 -29.89 21.28
C GLU A 100 20.27 -31.31 21.32
N VAL A 101 19.51 -32.29 20.81
CA VAL A 101 19.89 -33.70 20.77
C VAL A 101 21.07 -33.93 19.83
N ASP A 102 21.11 -33.23 18.69
CA ASP A 102 22.21 -33.34 17.73
C ASP A 102 23.52 -32.78 18.32
N SER A 103 23.45 -31.67 19.07
CA SER A 103 24.61 -31.11 19.77
C SER A 103 25.14 -32.05 20.84
N GLN A 104 24.25 -32.69 21.61
CA GLN A 104 24.64 -33.66 22.64
C GLN A 104 25.27 -34.92 22.03
N TYR A 105 24.78 -35.36 20.87
CA TYR A 105 25.39 -36.46 20.14
C TYR A 105 26.79 -36.10 19.64
N ASP A 106 26.99 -34.90 19.09
CA ASP A 106 28.30 -34.46 18.59
C ASP A 106 29.34 -34.42 19.74
N GLU A 107 28.96 -33.90 20.92
CA GLU A 107 29.80 -33.93 22.14
C GLU A 107 30.08 -35.37 22.60
N PHE A 108 29.05 -36.22 22.65
CA PHE A 108 29.20 -37.63 23.00
C PHE A 108 30.16 -38.37 22.06
N MET A 109 30.14 -38.05 20.77
CA MET A 109 31.03 -38.64 19.79
C MET A 109 32.50 -38.25 20.01
N GLU A 110 32.78 -37.07 20.56
CA GLU A 110 34.14 -36.68 20.96
C GLU A 110 34.67 -37.58 22.10
N ILE A 111 33.83 -37.88 23.09
CA ILE A 111 34.17 -38.80 24.20
C ILE A 111 34.42 -40.22 23.66
N CYS A 112 33.58 -40.65 22.72
CA CYS A 112 33.69 -41.94 22.05
C CYS A 112 35.02 -42.10 21.27
N LEU A 113 35.50 -41.05 20.61
CA LEU A 113 36.81 -41.05 19.93
C LEU A 113 37.98 -41.18 20.92
N ALA A 114 37.83 -40.68 22.15
CA ALA A 114 38.81 -40.84 23.20
C ALA A 114 38.82 -42.27 23.81
N GLN A 115 37.67 -42.95 23.86
CA GLN A 115 37.50 -44.30 24.44
C GLN A 115 37.09 -45.32 23.38
N ALA A 116 38.03 -45.64 22.48
CA ALA A 116 37.78 -46.41 21.25
C ALA A 116 37.26 -47.85 21.45
N GLU A 117 37.33 -48.43 22.65
CA GLU A 117 36.94 -49.83 22.88
C GLU A 117 35.41 -50.02 22.93
N ILE A 118 34.68 -49.08 23.54
CA ILE A 118 33.22 -49.11 23.64
C ILE A 118 32.60 -48.87 22.25
N CYS A 119 33.17 -47.95 21.48
CA CYS A 119 32.67 -47.53 20.18
C CYS A 119 32.87 -48.55 19.05
N ARG A 120 33.67 -49.60 19.29
CA ARG A 120 33.87 -50.72 18.35
C ARG A 120 32.84 -51.84 18.52
N LYS A 121 32.00 -51.78 19.56
CA LYS A 121 30.95 -52.78 19.75
C LYS A 121 29.95 -52.73 18.59
N PRO A 122 29.53 -53.88 18.04
CA PRO A 122 28.62 -53.92 16.89
C PRO A 122 27.27 -53.25 17.19
N ASP A 123 26.76 -53.42 18.42
CA ASP A 123 25.50 -52.81 18.85
C ASP A 123 25.57 -51.27 18.89
N PHE A 124 26.70 -50.73 19.36
CA PHE A 124 26.94 -49.29 19.38
C PHE A 124 27.03 -48.72 17.96
N SER A 125 27.77 -49.40 17.08
CA SER A 125 27.89 -48.98 15.67
C SER A 125 26.53 -48.97 14.95
N ARG A 126 25.65 -49.92 15.27
CA ARG A 126 24.28 -49.96 14.74
C ARG A 126 23.47 -48.77 15.24
N LEU A 127 23.46 -48.51 16.55
CA LEU A 127 22.75 -47.38 17.13
C LEU A 127 23.26 -46.04 16.59
N ARG A 128 24.57 -45.91 16.41
CA ARG A 128 25.18 -44.75 15.76
C ARG A 128 24.67 -44.56 14.33
N GLN A 129 24.63 -45.62 13.53
CA GLN A 129 24.12 -45.55 12.16
C GLN A 129 22.64 -45.17 12.14
N GLU A 130 21.83 -45.74 13.04
CA GLU A 130 20.42 -45.39 13.19
C GLU A 130 20.25 -43.90 13.57
N PHE A 131 21.07 -43.38 14.49
CA PHE A 131 21.05 -41.96 14.86
C PHE A 131 21.38 -41.06 13.68
N GLU A 132 22.45 -41.33 12.93
CA GLU A 132 22.85 -40.53 11.76
C GLU A 132 21.78 -40.53 10.67
N ILE A 133 21.11 -41.67 10.45
CA ILE A 133 19.97 -41.76 9.52
C ILE A 133 18.84 -40.84 9.98
N LEU A 134 18.50 -40.84 11.27
CA LEU A 134 17.46 -39.96 11.81
C LEU A 134 17.87 -38.49 11.76
N LYS A 135 19.14 -38.16 12.04
CA LYS A 135 19.69 -36.80 11.92
C LYS A 135 19.54 -36.30 10.48
N GLN A 136 19.91 -37.11 9.49
CA GLN A 136 19.74 -36.78 8.07
C GLN A 136 18.27 -36.61 7.69
N ALA A 137 17.40 -37.57 8.05
CA ALA A 137 15.98 -37.51 7.73
C ALA A 137 15.29 -36.28 8.34
N THR A 138 15.69 -35.91 9.57
CA THR A 138 15.20 -34.69 10.23
C THR A 138 15.64 -33.43 9.47
N SER A 139 16.90 -33.38 9.04
CA SER A 139 17.41 -32.27 8.21
C SER A 139 16.67 -32.17 6.87
N ASP A 140 16.48 -33.31 6.19
CA ASP A 140 15.78 -33.35 4.90
C ASP A 140 14.32 -32.89 5.03
N LEU A 141 13.63 -33.33 6.09
CA LEU A 141 12.26 -32.93 6.40
C LEU A 141 12.17 -31.43 6.71
N ARG A 142 13.13 -30.89 7.45
CA ARG A 142 13.22 -29.44 7.73
C ARG A 142 13.48 -28.63 6.46
N ASP A 143 14.41 -29.08 5.62
CA ASP A 143 14.78 -28.38 4.39
C ASP A 143 13.62 -28.41 3.38
N ALA A 144 12.87 -29.51 3.31
CA ALA A 144 11.64 -29.63 2.51
C ALA A 144 10.48 -28.79 3.06
N ALA A 145 10.37 -28.67 4.39
CA ALA A 145 9.38 -27.82 5.04
C ALA A 145 9.66 -26.32 4.75
N GLY A 146 10.92 -25.91 4.80
CA GLY A 146 11.32 -24.53 4.66
C GLY A 146 10.98 -23.66 5.89
N PRO A 147 11.41 -22.39 5.91
CA PRO A 147 11.43 -21.55 7.12
C PRO A 147 10.05 -21.09 7.62
N PHE A 148 8.98 -21.31 6.85
CA PHE A 148 7.64 -20.83 7.16
C PHE A 148 6.59 -21.93 7.13
N ASN A 149 7.00 -23.20 7.22
CA ASN A 149 6.03 -24.29 7.15
C ASN A 149 5.07 -24.26 8.35
N LYS A 150 3.78 -24.36 8.06
CA LYS A 150 2.69 -24.38 9.05
C LYS A 150 1.96 -25.72 9.06
N ASP A 151 2.45 -26.72 8.32
CA ASP A 151 1.80 -28.02 8.29
C ASP A 151 2.00 -28.75 9.63
N ARG A 152 0.89 -28.93 10.34
CA ARG A 152 0.83 -29.62 11.62
C ARG A 152 1.34 -31.06 11.51
N VAL A 153 1.12 -31.72 10.38
CA VAL A 153 1.59 -33.10 10.16
C VAL A 153 3.11 -33.15 10.17
N LEU A 154 3.77 -32.20 9.50
CA LEU A 154 5.24 -32.15 9.45
C LEU A 154 5.86 -31.78 10.81
N VAL A 155 5.20 -30.91 11.59
CA VAL A 155 5.65 -30.59 12.96
C VAL A 155 5.54 -31.81 13.87
N GLU A 156 4.43 -32.53 13.81
CA GLU A 156 4.24 -33.77 14.58
C GLU A 156 5.27 -34.84 14.18
N GLU A 157 5.53 -35.00 12.88
CA GLU A 157 6.54 -35.93 12.37
C GLU A 157 7.96 -35.54 12.82
N HIS A 158 8.34 -34.26 12.70
CA HIS A 158 9.63 -33.76 13.20
C HIS A 158 9.80 -34.02 14.70
N ALA A 159 8.78 -33.74 15.51
CA ALA A 159 8.82 -34.00 16.96
C ALA A 159 8.99 -35.50 17.27
N SER A 160 8.37 -36.37 16.48
CA SER A 160 8.54 -37.82 16.64
C SER A 160 9.96 -38.30 16.32
N LEU A 161 10.60 -37.70 15.31
CA LEU A 161 11.99 -37.99 14.94
C LEU A 161 12.97 -37.51 16.02
N GLU A 162 12.77 -36.30 16.56
CA GLU A 162 13.56 -35.77 17.67
C GLU A 162 13.48 -36.67 18.92
N LEU A 163 12.28 -37.15 19.25
CA LEU A 163 12.09 -38.08 20.37
C LEU A 163 12.83 -39.40 20.14
N ARG A 164 12.80 -39.93 18.91
CA ARG A 164 13.51 -41.17 18.57
C ARG A 164 15.03 -41.00 18.62
N LYS A 165 15.55 -39.85 18.18
CA LYS A 165 16.97 -39.51 18.33
C LYS A 165 17.38 -39.51 19.80
N ALA A 166 16.58 -38.90 20.67
CA ALA A 166 16.84 -38.87 22.11
C ALA A 166 16.84 -40.26 22.76
N GLU A 167 15.92 -41.14 22.34
CA GLU A 167 15.87 -42.54 22.80
C GLU A 167 17.14 -43.30 22.41
N ILE A 168 17.55 -43.20 21.14
CA ILE A 168 18.78 -43.85 20.65
C ILE A 168 20.02 -43.32 21.36
N LEU A 169 20.12 -42.00 21.54
CA LEU A 169 21.23 -41.39 22.27
C LEU A 169 21.30 -41.91 23.71
N ASN A 170 20.17 -42.04 24.40
CA ASN A 170 20.11 -42.61 25.73
C ASN A 170 20.55 -44.09 25.75
N GLU A 171 20.15 -44.89 24.76
CA GLU A 171 20.65 -46.27 24.61
C GLU A 171 22.16 -46.31 24.37
N MET A 172 22.72 -45.38 23.57
CA MET A 172 24.16 -45.28 23.33
C MET A 172 24.94 -44.95 24.61
N VAL A 173 24.40 -44.08 25.46
CA VAL A 173 25.01 -43.71 26.76
C VAL A 173 25.15 -44.92 27.68
N LYS A 174 24.23 -45.90 27.64
CA LYS A 174 24.31 -47.11 28.48
C LYS A 174 25.49 -48.03 28.17
N PHE A 175 26.17 -47.83 27.04
CA PHE A 175 27.35 -48.62 26.68
C PHE A 175 28.65 -48.11 27.31
N ILE A 176 28.61 -46.92 27.92
CA ILE A 176 29.70 -46.29 28.69
C ILE A 176 29.52 -46.60 30.17
#